data_AF-A0AAD6LS05-F1
#
_entry.id   AF-A0AAD6LS05-F1
#
_cell.length_a   1.000
_cell.length_b   1.000
_cell.length_c   1.000
_cell.angle_alpha   90.00
_cell.angle_beta   90.00
_cell.angle_gamma   90.00
#
_symmetry.space_group_name_H-M   'P 1'
#
loop_
_entity.id
_entity.type
_entity.pdbx_description
1 polymer ?
#
loop_
_entity_poly.entity_id
_entity_poly.type
_entity_poly.pdbx_seq_one_letter_code
_entity_poly.pdbx_strand_id
1 'polypeptide(L)'
;MTMSRFKQEHDFEKRRAEAARIREKYPDRIPVIVEKAERSDIPNIDKIKYLVPADLTVGQFVYVIRKRIKLSAEKAIFIFVDNVLPPTGAIMSSIYNEKKDEDAFLYVTGNKMGESEDWVYLEKRLNWLPMWETAHLRFGK
;
A
#
# COMPACT_ATOMS: atom_id res chain seq x y z
N MET A 1 -13.73 0.53 -2.70
CA MET A 1 -12.68 -0.51 -2.64
C MET A 1 -12.02 -0.57 -4.00
N THR A 2 -10.75 -0.22 -4.10
CA THR A 2 -10.00 -0.38 -5.36
C THR A 2 -9.82 -1.87 -5.59
N MET A 3 -10.36 -2.40 -6.69
CA MET A 3 -10.22 -3.82 -7.02
C MET A 3 -8.76 -4.13 -7.36
N SER A 4 -8.17 -5.14 -6.73
CA SER A 4 -6.80 -5.59 -7.07
C SER A 4 -6.80 -6.18 -8.49
N ARG A 5 -5.87 -5.72 -9.33
CA ARG A 5 -5.69 -6.23 -10.69
C ARG A 5 -5.10 -7.65 -10.65
N PHE A 6 -4.17 -7.89 -9.73
CA PHE A 6 -3.59 -9.22 -9.50
C PHE A 6 -4.66 -10.26 -9.15
N LYS A 7 -5.67 -9.90 -8.34
CA LYS A 7 -6.80 -10.79 -8.04
C LYS A 7 -7.73 -11.05 -9.22
N GLN A 8 -7.81 -10.13 -10.18
CA GLN A 8 -8.61 -10.29 -11.40
C GLN A 8 -7.89 -11.15 -12.45
N GLU A 9 -6.57 -11.00 -12.57
CA GLU A 9 -5.77 -11.74 -13.55
C GLU A 9 -5.46 -13.18 -13.11
N HIS A 10 -5.57 -13.48 -11.81
CA HIS A 10 -5.22 -14.78 -11.25
C HIS A 10 -6.31 -15.36 -10.35
N ASP A 11 -6.71 -16.60 -10.67
CA ASP A 11 -7.64 -17.38 -9.87
C ASP A 11 -7.16 -17.52 -8.42
N PHE A 12 -8.12 -17.52 -7.48
CA PHE A 12 -7.83 -17.61 -6.04
C PHE A 12 -6.95 -18.80 -5.67
N GLU A 13 -7.28 -20.00 -6.14
CA GLU A 13 -6.52 -21.22 -5.84
C GLU A 13 -5.07 -21.15 -6.34
N LYS A 14 -4.84 -20.52 -7.49
CA LYS A 14 -3.49 -20.32 -8.03
C LYS A 14 -2.68 -19.36 -7.16
N ARG A 15 -3.28 -18.24 -6.74
CA ARG A 15 -2.63 -17.27 -5.84
C ARG A 15 -2.28 -17.91 -4.51
N ARG A 16 -3.25 -18.61 -3.90
CA ARG A 16 -3.06 -19.30 -2.62
C ARG A 16 -1.95 -20.36 -2.68
N ALA A 17 -1.97 -21.21 -3.71
CA ALA A 17 -0.93 -22.21 -3.91
C ALA A 17 0.45 -21.59 -4.15
N GLU A 18 0.52 -20.49 -4.91
CA GLU A 18 1.76 -19.74 -5.13
C GLU A 18 2.32 -19.16 -3.82
N ALA A 19 1.48 -18.46 -3.04
CA ALA A 19 1.89 -17.87 -1.77
C ALA A 19 2.37 -18.94 -0.77
N ALA A 20 1.64 -20.05 -0.65
CA ALA A 20 2.00 -21.16 0.23
C ALA A 20 3.38 -21.74 -0.11
N ARG A 21 3.60 -22.07 -1.40
CA ARG A 21 4.88 -22.60 -1.89
C ARG A 21 6.03 -21.63 -1.67
N ILE A 22 5.81 -20.33 -1.87
CA ILE A 22 6.83 -19.30 -1.67
C ILE A 22 7.17 -19.14 -0.18
N ARG A 23 6.17 -19.19 0.71
CA ARG A 23 6.36 -19.13 2.16
C ARG A 23 7.10 -20.34 2.69
N GLU A 24 6.83 -21.53 2.16
CA GLU A 24 7.58 -22.75 2.49
C GLU A 24 9.05 -22.64 2.04
N LYS A 25 9.29 -22.14 0.82
CA LYS A 25 10.64 -21.97 0.28
C LYS A 25 11.45 -20.86 0.96
N TYR A 26 10.78 -19.81 1.42
CA TYR A 26 11.41 -18.62 2.02
C TYR A 26 10.66 -18.22 3.30
N PRO A 27 10.86 -18.95 4.42
CA PRO A 27 10.10 -18.75 5.66
C PRO A 27 10.27 -17.35 6.27
N ASP A 28 11.45 -16.75 6.12
CA ASP A 28 11.79 -15.42 6.64
C ASP A 28 11.37 -14.28 5.70
N ARG A 29 10.58 -14.60 4.66
CA ARG A 29 10.11 -13.62 3.68
C ARG A 29 8.59 -13.59 3.58
N ILE A 30 8.10 -12.41 3.26
CA ILE A 30 6.68 -12.10 3.14
C ILE A 30 6.39 -11.84 1.66
N PRO A 31 5.41 -12.55 1.08
CA PRO A 31 4.94 -12.28 -0.27
C PRO A 31 4.02 -11.05 -0.27
N VAL A 32 4.45 -10.00 -0.97
CA VAL A 32 3.74 -8.72 -1.03
C VAL A 32 3.40 -8.38 -2.49
N ILE A 33 2.15 -8.02 -2.74
CA ILE A 33 1.66 -7.48 -4.00
C ILE A 33 1.56 -5.95 -3.84
N VAL A 34 2.25 -5.21 -4.71
CA VAL A 34 2.23 -3.75 -4.74
C VAL A 34 1.60 -3.29 -6.04
N GLU A 35 0.48 -2.58 -5.93
CA GLU A 35 -0.26 -2.05 -7.07
C GLU A 35 -0.32 -0.53 -7.01
N LYS A 36 -0.31 0.11 -8.18
CA LYS A 36 -0.57 1.54 -8.30
C LYS A 36 -2.07 1.78 -8.20
N ALA A 37 -2.50 2.80 -7.45
CA ALA A 37 -3.90 3.21 -7.52
C ALA A 37 -4.25 3.78 -8.90
N GLU A 38 -5.47 3.49 -9.39
CA GLU A 38 -5.91 3.82 -10.75
C GLU A 38 -5.59 5.26 -11.17
N ARG A 39 -5.85 6.24 -10.28
CA ARG A 39 -5.70 7.68 -10.56
C ARG A 39 -4.35 8.28 -10.18
N SER A 40 -3.39 7.49 -9.71
CA SER A 40 -2.12 8.05 -9.22
C SER A 40 -1.15 8.36 -10.36
N ASP A 41 -0.51 9.54 -10.31
CA ASP A 41 0.58 9.93 -11.21
C ASP A 41 1.95 9.29 -10.90
N ILE A 42 2.01 8.32 -9.97
CA ILE A 42 3.27 7.61 -9.73
C ILE A 42 3.68 6.82 -10.98
N PRO A 43 5.00 6.73 -11.29
CA PRO A 43 5.48 5.90 -12.38
C PRO A 43 4.98 4.46 -12.24
N ASN A 44 4.81 3.78 -13.37
CA ASN A 44 4.33 2.41 -13.38
C ASN A 44 5.27 1.50 -12.56
N ILE A 45 4.68 0.55 -11.84
CA ILE A 45 5.41 -0.41 -11.02
C ILE A 45 5.63 -1.67 -11.85
N ASP A 46 6.78 -1.75 -12.54
CA ASP A 46 7.08 -2.87 -13.44
C ASP A 46 7.09 -4.24 -12.75
N LYS A 47 7.43 -4.27 -11.46
CA LYS A 47 7.43 -5.48 -10.64
C LYS A 47 6.43 -5.33 -9.51
N ILE A 48 5.26 -5.95 -9.64
CA ILE A 48 4.22 -5.88 -8.60
C ILE A 48 4.43 -6.89 -7.47
N LYS A 49 5.19 -7.97 -7.69
CA LYS A 49 5.42 -9.03 -6.70
C LYS A 49 6.76 -8.85 -5.99
N TYR A 50 6.75 -8.82 -4.66
CA TYR A 50 7.92 -8.64 -3.81
C TYR A 50 8.04 -9.75 -2.76
N LEU A 51 9.28 -10.12 -2.46
CA LEU A 51 9.61 -10.97 -1.31
C LEU A 51 10.38 -10.16 -0.29
N VAL A 52 9.64 -9.64 0.69
CA VAL A 52 10.12 -8.67 1.67
C VAL A 52 10.66 -9.41 2.90
N PRO A 53 11.85 -9.08 3.42
CA PRO A 53 12.34 -9.62 4.69
C PRO A 53 11.35 -9.34 5.83
N ALA A 54 11.15 -10.34 6.70
CA ALA A 54 10.16 -10.26 7.78
C ALA A 54 10.46 -9.18 8.83
N ASP A 55 11.73 -8.83 9.00
CA ASP A 55 12.28 -7.84 9.93
C ASP A 55 12.37 -6.42 9.35
N LEU A 56 12.08 -6.24 8.06
CA LEU A 56 12.10 -4.94 7.41
C LEU A 56 10.99 -4.05 7.99
N THR A 57 11.28 -2.77 8.19
CA THR A 57 10.24 -1.79 8.54
C THR A 57 9.44 -1.35 7.32
N VAL A 58 8.22 -0.89 7.54
CA VAL A 58 7.37 -0.26 6.51
C VAL A 58 8.10 0.90 5.82
N GLY A 59 8.78 1.77 6.57
CA GLY A 59 9.52 2.91 6.02
C GLY A 59 10.67 2.49 5.10
N GLN A 60 11.42 1.45 5.49
CA GLN A 60 12.44 0.85 4.63
C GLN A 60 11.82 0.23 3.37
N PHE A 61 10.64 -0.40 3.48
CA PHE A 61 9.95 -0.95 2.31
C PHE A 61 9.54 0.15 1.33
N VAL A 62 8.96 1.25 1.83
CA VAL A 62 8.61 2.44 1.03
C VAL A 62 9.84 2.97 0.28
N TYR A 63 11.00 3.02 0.95
CA TYR A 63 12.25 3.43 0.31
C TYR A 63 12.69 2.49 -0.82
N VAL A 64 12.53 1.17 -0.64
CA VAL A 64 12.79 0.17 -1.70
C VAL A 64 11.87 0.41 -2.89
N ILE A 65 10.57 0.63 -2.67
CA ILE A 65 9.61 0.92 -3.75
C ILE A 65 10.01 2.21 -4.48
N ARG A 66 10.28 3.30 -3.75
CA ARG A 66 10.73 4.59 -4.31
C ARG A 66 11.92 4.43 -5.25
N LYS A 67 12.95 3.66 -4.83
CA LYS A 67 14.12 3.38 -5.68
C LYS A 67 13.76 2.60 -6.95
N ARG A 68 12.83 1.63 -6.86
CA ARG A 68 12.42 0.81 -8.01
C ARG A 68 11.70 1.63 -9.07
N ILE A 69 10.81 2.52 -8.68
CA ILE A 69 10.06 3.40 -9.60
C ILE A 69 10.84 4.67 -9.98
N LYS A 70 12.10 4.81 -9.54
CA LYS A 70 12.97 5.98 -9.78
C LYS A 70 12.29 7.31 -9.43
N LEU A 71 11.51 7.32 -8.35
CA LEU A 71 10.78 8.52 -7.94
C LEU A 71 11.73 9.52 -7.27
N SER A 72 11.76 10.76 -7.78
CA SER A 72 12.54 11.87 -7.23
C SER A 72 12.27 12.07 -5.73
N ALA A 73 13.30 12.48 -4.98
CA ALA A 73 13.21 12.75 -3.55
C ALA A 73 12.15 13.82 -3.22
N GLU A 74 11.90 14.75 -4.15
CA GLU A 74 10.92 15.84 -4.02
C GLU A 74 9.46 15.35 -4.07
N LYS A 75 9.21 14.17 -4.64
CA LYS A 75 7.87 13.61 -4.74
C LYS A 75 7.61 12.68 -3.56
N ALA A 76 6.45 12.81 -2.93
CA ALA A 76 6.02 11.91 -1.86
C ALA A 76 5.35 10.65 -2.43
N ILE A 77 5.58 9.51 -1.78
CA ILE A 77 4.89 8.24 -2.04
C ILE A 77 4.36 7.71 -0.72
N PHE A 78 3.10 7.28 -0.74
CA PHE A 78 2.42 6.64 0.36
C PHE A 78 2.02 5.24 -0.07
N ILE A 79 2.10 4.32 0.87
CA ILE A 79 1.59 2.97 0.69
C ILE A 79 0.45 2.74 1.66
N PHE A 80 -0.57 2.05 1.20
CA PHE A 80 -1.76 1.74 1.98
C PHE A 80 -1.91 0.23 2.07
N VAL A 81 -2.27 -0.26 3.25
CA VAL A 81 -2.64 -1.65 3.49
C VAL A 81 -4.07 -1.62 4.02
N ASP A 82 -4.99 -2.29 3.31
CA ASP A 82 -6.42 -2.26 3.68
C ASP A 82 -6.95 -0.81 3.81
N ASN A 83 -6.57 0.05 2.87
CA ASN A 83 -6.88 1.49 2.84
C ASN A 83 -6.38 2.31 4.04
N VAL A 84 -5.52 1.75 4.89
CA VAL A 84 -4.92 2.45 6.03
C VAL A 84 -3.44 2.69 5.76
N LEU A 85 -2.95 3.87 6.15
CA LEU A 85 -1.52 4.17 6.15
C LEU A 85 -0.86 3.44 7.32
N PRO A 86 -0.01 2.42 7.08
CA PRO A 86 0.65 1.70 8.16
C PRO A 86 1.71 2.60 8.83
N PRO A 87 1.98 2.44 10.14
CA PRO A 87 3.05 3.17 10.82
C PRO A 87 4.41 2.86 10.17
N THR A 88 5.20 3.88 9.85
CA THR A 88 6.49 3.71 9.16
C THR A 88 7.51 2.90 9.95
N GLY A 89 7.45 2.97 11.28
CA GLY A 89 8.29 2.18 12.18
C GLY A 89 7.80 0.75 12.43
N ALA A 90 6.61 0.37 11.95
CA ALA A 90 6.10 -0.99 12.12
C ALA A 90 6.91 -1.98 11.27
N ILE A 91 7.02 -3.21 11.78
CA ILE A 91 7.69 -4.31 11.11
C ILE A 91 6.73 -4.95 10.10
N MET A 92 7.24 -5.29 8.90
CA MET A 92 6.45 -5.87 7.82
C MET A 92 5.77 -7.19 8.21
N SER A 93 6.40 -8.02 9.05
CA SER A 93 5.78 -9.25 9.58
C SER A 93 4.59 -8.99 10.48
N SER A 94 4.62 -7.93 11.30
CA SER A 94 3.46 -7.52 12.11
C SER A 94 2.29 -7.14 11.21
N ILE A 95 2.55 -6.28 10.21
CA ILE A 95 1.54 -5.87 9.22
C ILE A 95 0.99 -7.09 8.47
N TYR A 96 1.85 -8.02 8.05
CA TYR A 96 1.43 -9.24 7.35
C TYR A 96 0.53 -10.12 8.20
N ASN A 97 0.88 -10.36 9.47
CA ASN A 97 0.09 -11.24 10.33
C ASN A 97 -1.31 -10.68 10.59
N GLU A 98 -1.45 -9.36 10.64
CA GLU A 98 -2.72 -8.68 10.87
C GLU A 98 -3.55 -8.48 9.60
N LYS A 99 -2.91 -8.24 8.46
CA LYS A 99 -3.55 -7.70 7.24
C LYS A 99 -3.35 -8.52 5.97
N LYS A 100 -2.71 -9.69 6.03
CA LYS A 100 -2.65 -10.58 4.87
C LYS A 100 -4.06 -10.99 4.43
N ASP A 101 -4.20 -11.23 3.14
CA ASP A 101 -5.42 -11.73 2.55
C ASP A 101 -5.57 -13.25 2.73
N GLU A 102 -6.73 -13.78 2.39
CA GLU A 102 -7.02 -15.22 2.48
C GLU A 102 -6.16 -16.07 1.55
N ASP A 103 -5.64 -15.48 0.47
CA ASP A 103 -4.68 -16.12 -0.42
C ASP A 103 -3.23 -16.11 0.09
N ALA A 104 -3.00 -15.58 1.30
CA ALA A 104 -1.71 -15.44 1.97
C ALA A 104 -0.72 -14.44 1.36
N PHE A 105 -1.16 -13.55 0.46
CA PHE A 105 -0.40 -12.34 0.09
C PHE A 105 -0.75 -11.14 0.97
N LEU A 106 0.20 -10.21 1.12
CA LEU A 106 -0.10 -8.85 1.59
C LEU A 106 -0.36 -7.95 0.38
N TYR A 107 -1.49 -7.26 0.36
CA TYR A 107 -1.81 -6.29 -0.69
C TYR A 107 -1.51 -4.87 -0.23
N VAL A 108 -0.77 -4.16 -1.06
CA VAL A 108 -0.31 -2.80 -0.80
C VAL A 108 -0.65 -1.92 -2.01
N THR A 109 -1.23 -0.75 -1.76
CA THR A 109 -1.54 0.22 -2.82
C THR A 109 -0.65 1.45 -2.69
N GLY A 110 0.07 1.80 -3.76
CA GLY A 110 0.89 3.00 -3.87
C GLY A 110 0.10 4.21 -4.39
N ASN A 111 0.25 5.34 -3.70
CA ASN A 111 -0.42 6.60 -3.98
C ASN A 111 0.52 7.81 -3.80
N LYS A 112 0.22 8.92 -4.49
CA LYS A 112 0.81 10.25 -4.27
C LYS A 112 0.05 10.98 -3.15
N MET A 113 0.69 11.94 -2.48
CA MET A 113 -0.01 12.86 -1.57
C MET A 113 -0.96 13.79 -2.33
N GLY A 114 -2.20 13.93 -1.85
CA GLY A 114 -3.11 14.98 -2.30
C GLY A 114 -4.15 14.57 -3.35
N GLU A 115 -4.33 13.28 -3.65
CA GLU A 115 -5.30 12.84 -4.68
C GLU A 115 -6.35 11.82 -4.20
N SER A 116 -6.20 11.24 -3.00
CA SER A 116 -7.22 10.33 -2.45
C SER A 116 -8.23 11.07 -1.57
N GLU A 117 -9.51 10.69 -1.68
CA GLU A 117 -10.58 11.07 -0.74
C GLU A 117 -10.22 10.65 0.71
N ASP A 118 -9.30 9.68 0.85
CA ASP A 118 -8.74 9.24 2.14
C ASP A 118 -7.92 10.33 2.84
N TRP A 119 -7.38 11.34 2.15
CA TRP A 119 -6.71 12.48 2.80
C TRP A 119 -7.67 13.31 3.64
N VAL A 120 -8.90 13.52 3.15
CA VAL A 120 -9.97 14.17 3.93
C VAL A 120 -10.30 13.35 5.18
N TYR A 121 -10.21 12.02 5.09
CA TYR A 121 -10.43 11.12 6.22
C TYR A 121 -9.25 11.14 7.22
N LEU A 122 -8.00 11.17 6.74
CA LEU A 122 -6.80 11.23 7.57
C LEU A 122 -6.60 12.58 8.25
N GLU A 123 -6.89 13.70 7.58
CA GLU A 123 -6.91 15.04 8.21
C GLU A 123 -7.94 15.11 9.34
N LYS A 124 -9.14 14.55 9.12
CA LYS A 124 -10.18 14.44 10.16
C LYS A 124 -9.77 13.56 11.33
N ARG A 125 -8.96 12.52 11.08
CA ARG A 125 -8.50 11.57 12.11
C ARG A 125 -7.25 12.06 12.86
N LEU A 126 -6.42 12.88 12.24
CA LEU A 126 -5.20 13.44 12.82
C LEU A 126 -5.41 14.83 13.45
N ASN A 127 -6.60 15.41 13.38
CA ASN A 127 -7.04 16.56 14.19
C ASN A 127 -6.15 17.81 14.11
N TRP A 128 -5.69 18.17 12.90
CA TRP A 128 -4.83 19.36 12.67
C TRP A 128 -5.48 20.48 11.84
N LEU A 129 -6.81 20.50 11.67
CA LEU A 129 -7.54 21.68 11.19
C LEU A 129 -8.88 21.86 11.93
N PRO A 130 -9.20 23.08 12.41
CA PRO A 130 -10.48 23.36 13.05
C PRO A 130 -11.63 23.31 12.03
N MET A 131 -12.73 22.70 12.46
CA MET A 131 -13.96 22.34 11.71
C MET A 131 -14.63 23.46 10.87
N TRP A 132 -14.17 24.71 10.94
CA TRP A 132 -14.78 25.84 10.21
C TRP A 132 -14.14 26.11 8.83
N GLU A 133 -12.98 25.54 8.49
CA GLU A 133 -12.39 25.70 7.14
C GLU A 133 -12.99 24.75 6.08
N THR A 134 -13.76 23.74 6.46
CA THR A 134 -14.46 22.84 5.51
C THR A 134 -15.75 23.43 4.93
N ALA A 135 -16.16 24.63 5.35
CA ALA A 135 -17.40 25.26 4.89
C ALA A 135 -17.29 25.91 3.49
N HIS A 136 -16.09 26.21 2.99
CA HIS A 136 -15.92 26.92 1.70
C HIS A 136 -15.94 26.03 0.46
N LEU A 137 -15.89 24.70 0.59
CA LEU A 137 -15.89 23.77 -0.55
C LEU A 137 -17.25 23.12 -0.86
N ARG A 138 -18.34 23.52 -0.19
CA ARG A 138 -19.70 22.98 -0.47
C ARG A 138 -20.70 23.95 -1.09
N PHE A 139 -20.38 25.23 -1.22
CA PHE A 139 -21.21 26.17 -1.98
C PHE A 139 -20.33 27.22 -2.68
N GLY A 140 -19.71 26.83 -3.78
CA GLY A 140 -19.24 27.78 -4.80
C GLY A 140 -20.43 28.19 -5.67
N LYS A 141 -20.74 29.48 -5.68
CA LYS A 141 -21.52 30.12 -6.76
C LYS A 141 -20.73 30.08 -8.06
#